data_AF-A0A2P6Q0I2-F1
#
_entry.id   AF-A0A2P6Q0I2-F1
#
_cell.length_a   1.000
_cell.length_b   1.000
_cell.length_c   1.000
_cell.angle_alpha   90.00
_cell.angle_beta   90.00
_cell.angle_gamma   90.00
#
_symmetry.space_group_name_H-M   'P 1'
#
loop_
_entity.id
_entity.type
_entity.pdbx_description
1 polymer ?
#
loop_
_entity_poly.entity_id
_entity_poly.type
_entity_poly.pdbx_seq_one_letter_code
_entity_poly.pdbx_strand_id
1 'polypeptide(L)' 'MDNATPENLKKLVKVGEALLKKQASKLNIATGLHEPDERHITNEEALRRVAAVLSKEKKERAIRSAAPQANPASAS' A
#
# COMPACT_ATOMS: atom_id res chain seq x y z
N MET A 1 4.98 20.69 -16.77
CA MET A 1 5.06 20.17 -15.39
C MET A 1 6.46 20.46 -14.83
N ASP A 2 7.06 21.59 -15.23
CA ASP A 2 8.52 21.71 -15.35
C ASP A 2 9.01 22.87 -14.50
N ASN A 3 8.90 22.71 -13.19
CA ASN A 3 9.42 23.66 -12.21
C ASN A 3 10.23 22.91 -11.15
N ALA A 4 11.48 22.57 -11.47
CA ALA A 4 12.38 21.79 -10.63
C ALA A 4 13.32 22.67 -9.79
N THR A 5 12.93 23.89 -9.45
CA THR A 5 13.73 24.74 -8.56
C THR A 5 13.86 24.10 -7.16
N PRO A 6 14.99 24.28 -6.46
CA PRO A 6 15.18 23.72 -5.12
C PRO A 6 14.06 24.10 -4.15
N GLU A 7 13.52 25.31 -4.27
CA GLU A 7 12.41 25.81 -3.45
C GLU A 7 11.12 25.05 -3.73
N ASN A 8 10.82 24.77 -4.99
CA ASN A 8 9.62 24.00 -5.35
C ASN A 8 9.73 22.56 -4.87
N LEU A 9 10.90 21.94 -5.01
CA LEU A 9 11.13 20.57 -4.51
C LEU A 9 10.96 20.48 -2.98
N LYS A 10 11.49 21.45 -2.23
CA LYS A 10 11.29 21.53 -0.77
C LYS A 10 9.80 21.68 -0.40
N LYS A 11 9.03 22.44 -1.19
CA LYS A 11 7.58 22.58 -0.98
C LYS A 11 6.86 21.26 -1.26
N LEU A 12 7.23 20.53 -2.31
CA LEU A 12 6.63 19.22 -2.63
C LEU A 12 6.88 18.19 -1.52
N VAL A 13 8.07 18.17 -0.92
CA VAL A 13 8.34 17.34 0.26
C VAL A 13 7.37 17.66 1.40
N LYS A 14 7.23 18.95 1.75
CA LYS A 14 6.29 19.39 2.80
C LYS A 14 4.84 19.00 2.49
N VAL A 15 4.43 19.10 1.23
CA VAL A 15 3.10 18.65 0.79
C VAL A 15 2.93 17.15 0.99
N GLY A 16 3.94 16.34 0.63
CA GLY A 16 3.94 14.90 0.86
C GLY A 16 3.83 14.54 2.35
N GLU A 17 4.63 15.17 3.20
CA GLU A 17 4.59 14.98 4.65
C GLU A 17 3.23 15.35 5.26
N ALA A 18 2.63 16.46 4.79
CA ALA A 18 1.29 16.87 5.23
C ALA A 18 0.20 15.89 4.73
N LEU A 19 0.34 15.35 3.52
CA LEU A 19 -0.60 14.37 2.96
C LEU A 19 -0.66 13.07 3.77
N LEU A 20 0.46 12.65 4.37
CA LEU A 20 0.49 11.49 5.26
C LEU A 20 -0.47 11.65 6.45
N LYS A 21 -0.67 12.88 6.94
CA LYS A 21 -1.56 13.18 8.07
C LYS A 21 -3.02 13.41 7.67
N LYS A 22 -3.32 13.57 6.38
CA LYS A 22 -4.71 13.72 5.91
C LYS A 22 -5.43 12.39 5.94
N GLN A 23 -6.75 12.44 6.06
CA GLN A 23 -7.62 11.27 5.95
C GLN A 23 -7.38 10.57 4.61
N ALA A 24 -7.31 9.24 4.65
CA ALA A 24 -7.19 8.42 3.47
C ALA A 24 -8.44 8.57 2.61
N SER A 25 -8.26 8.53 1.29
CA SER A 25 -9.37 8.45 0.35
C SER A 25 -9.41 7.06 -0.28
N LYS A 26 -10.61 6.58 -0.57
CA LYS A 26 -10.90 5.30 -1.20
C LYS A 26 -11.73 5.56 -2.45
N LEU A 27 -11.41 4.84 -3.52
CA LEU A 27 -12.24 4.82 -4.71
C LEU A 27 -13.52 4.04 -4.41
N ASN A 28 -14.65 4.70 -4.59
CA ASN A 28 -15.94 4.04 -4.61
C ASN A 28 -16.14 3.43 -6.00
N ILE A 29 -16.22 2.10 -6.08
CA ILE A 29 -16.29 1.38 -7.37
C ILE A 29 -17.64 1.61 -8.07
N ALA A 30 -18.71 1.85 -7.30
CA ALA A 30 -20.02 2.11 -7.87
C ALA A 30 -20.11 3.50 -8.51
N THR A 31 -19.49 4.51 -7.90
CA THR A 31 -19.56 5.91 -8.36
C THR A 31 -18.34 6.32 -9.20
N GLY A 32 -17.22 5.60 -9.10
CA GLY A 32 -15.94 5.97 -9.69
C GLY A 32 -15.27 7.17 -9.02
N LEU A 33 -15.80 7.66 -7.90
CA LEU A 33 -15.32 8.84 -7.20
C LEU A 33 -14.43 8.49 -6.01
N HIS A 34 -13.52 9.40 -5.69
CA HIS A 34 -12.68 9.33 -4.51
C HIS A 34 -13.44 9.90 -3.31
N GLU A 35 -13.72 9.04 -2.34
CA GLU A 35 -14.45 9.39 -1.12
C GLU A 35 -13.51 9.22 0.09
N PRO A 36 -13.71 9.93 1.21
CA PRO A 36 -12.93 9.68 2.42
C PRO A 36 -13.13 8.24 2.94
N ASP A 37 -12.09 7.61 3.46
CA ASP A 37 -12.21 6.29 4.10
C ASP A 37 -13.08 6.41 5.34
N GLU A 38 -14.15 5.62 5.40
CA GLU A 38 -15.15 5.61 6.48
C GLU A 38 -14.54 5.32 7.86
N ARG A 39 -13.38 4.67 7.92
CA ARG A 39 -12.68 4.38 9.18
C ARG A 39 -11.94 5.59 9.72
N HIS A 40 -12.01 6.73 9.03
CA HIS A 40 -11.36 8.00 9.40
C HIS A 40 -9.86 7.86 9.67
N ILE A 41 -9.20 6.91 9.00
CA ILE A 41 -7.77 6.68 9.11
C ILE A 41 -6.99 7.65 8.23
N THR A 42 -5.76 7.93 8.60
CA THR A 42 -4.83 8.75 7.82
C THR A 42 -4.16 7.96 6.69
N ASN A 43 -3.60 8.67 5.70
CA ASN A 43 -2.79 8.04 4.65
C ASN A 43 -1.58 7.28 5.24
N GLU A 44 -0.96 7.81 6.29
CA GLU A 44 0.15 7.13 6.98
C GLU A 44 -0.26 5.76 7.54
N GLU A 45 -1.39 5.70 8.23
CA GLU A 45 -1.91 4.44 8.80
C GLU A 45 -2.32 3.45 7.70
N ALA A 46 -2.94 3.94 6.63
CA ALA A 46 -3.29 3.12 5.47
C ALA A 46 -2.02 2.50 4.83
N LEU A 47 -0.97 3.31 4.62
CA LEU A 47 0.31 2.84 4.08
C LEU A 47 0.99 1.80 5.00
N ARG A 48 0.96 2.00 6.32
CA ARG A 48 1.48 1.00 7.28
C ARG A 48 0.75 -0.34 7.17
N ARG A 49 -0.58 -0.32 7.02
CA ARG A 49 -1.38 -1.54 6.81
C ARG A 49 -1.02 -2.24 5.51
N VAL A 50 -0.89 -1.50 4.42
CA VAL A 50 -0.46 -2.05 3.12
C VAL A 50 0.94 -2.68 3.24
N ALA A 51 1.90 -2.00 3.87
CA ALA A 51 3.24 -2.53 4.09
C ALA A 51 3.24 -3.84 4.91
N ALA A 52 2.41 -3.93 5.95
CA ALA A 52 2.26 -5.14 6.75
C ALA A 52 1.70 -6.32 5.93
N VAL A 53 0.66 -6.08 5.12
CA VAL A 53 0.07 -7.09 4.22
C VAL A 53 1.11 -7.59 3.21
N LEU A 54 1.81 -6.66 2.55
CA LEU A 54 2.84 -7.00 1.56
C LEU A 54 4.00 -7.80 2.17
N SER A 55 4.45 -7.42 3.37
CA SER A 55 5.51 -8.13 4.09
C SER A 55 5.07 -9.55 4.47
N LYS A 56 3.84 -9.73 4.95
CA LYS A 56 3.28 -11.05 5.26
C LYS A 56 3.23 -11.92 4.00
N GLU A 57 2.66 -11.42 2.91
CA GLU A 57 2.57 -12.20 1.66
C GLU A 57 3.93 -12.56 1.07
N LYS A 58 4.92 -11.65 1.15
CA LYS A 58 6.28 -11.95 0.72
C LYS A 58 6.84 -13.17 1.48
N LYS A 59 6.66 -13.23 2.80
CA LYS A 59 7.12 -14.35 3.64
C LYS A 59 6.40 -15.64 3.28
N GLU A 60 5.08 -15.59 3.13
CA GLU A 60 4.28 -16.76 2.79
C GLU A 60 4.64 -17.33 1.41
N ARG A 61 4.85 -16.46 0.41
CA ARG A 61 5.35 -16.89 -0.91
C ARG A 61 6.72 -17.54 -0.82
N ALA A 62 7.65 -16.98 -0.04
CA ALA A 62 8.98 -17.54 0.14
C ALA A 62 8.92 -18.95 0.76
N ILE A 63 8.06 -19.17 1.75
CA ILE A 63 7.83 -20.49 2.36
C ILE A 63 7.25 -21.47 1.33
N ARG A 64 6.21 -21.06 0.58
CA ARG A 64 5.59 -21.89 -0.46
C ARG A 64 6.60 -22.30 -1.55
N SER A 65 7.49 -21.39 -1.95
CA SER A 65 8.51 -21.69 -2.95
C SER A 65 9.64 -22.59 -2.44
N ALA A 66 9.87 -22.63 -1.13
CA ALA A 66 10.89 -23.46 -0.50
C ALA A 66 10.38 -24.85 -0.07
N ALA A 67 9.06 -25.05 -0.03
CA ALA A 67 8.48 -26.35 0.27
C ALA A 67 8.75 -27.33 -0.89
N PRO A 68 9.22 -28.57 -0.62
CA PRO A 68 9.25 -29.60 -1.65
C PRO A 68 7.83 -29.82 -2.16
N GLN A 69 7.63 -29.86 -3.47
CA GLN A 69 6.33 -30.23 -4.04
C GLN A 69 5.98 -31.64 -3.53
N ALA A 70 5.00 -31.73 -2.63
CA ALA A 70 4.44 -33.01 -2.24
C ALA A 70 3.74 -33.59 -3.47
N ASN A 71 4.41 -34.53 -4.14
CA ASN A 71 3.87 -35.23 -5.28
C ASN A 71 2.72 -36.13 -4.79
N PRO A 72 1.47 -35.97 -5.26
CA PRO A 72 0.34 -36.76 -4.77
C PRO A 72 0.32 -38.20 -5.32
N ALA A 73 1.41 -38.70 -5.89
CA ALA A 73 1.44 -39.95 -6.65
C ALA A 73 1.81 -41.22 -5.83
N SER A 74 1.77 -41.18 -4.50
CA SER A 74 2.13 -42.34 -3.68
C SER A 74 1.17 -42.59 -2.52
N ALA A 75 -0.13 -42.62 -2.84
CA ALA A 75 -1.12 -43.35 -2.06
C ALA A 75 -1.61 -44.53 -2.91
N SER A 76 -1.07 -45.72 -2.61
CA SER A 76 -1.59 -47.02 -3.04
C SER A 76 -2.05 -47.79 -1.82
#